data_AF-A0A8H7E701-F1
#
_entry.id   AF-A0A8H7E701-F1
#
_cell.length_a   1.000
_cell.length_b   1.000
_cell.length_c   1.000
_cell.angle_alpha   90.00
_cell.angle_beta   90.00
_cell.angle_gamma   90.00
#
_symmetry.space_group_name_H-M   'P 1'
#
loop_
_entity.id
_entity.type
_entity.pdbx_description
1 polymer ?
#
loop_
_entity_poly.entity_id
_entity_poly.type
_entity_poly.pdbx_seq_one_letter_code
_entity_poly.pdbx_strand_id
1 'polypeptide(L)'
;MGNAEAAEVKRLQALWRELYSKILPTLAHNRDAAQPKWPVTLDHCFARIILDNTIGEGREQWDKRLKRPAVTNMTREQLVKAIEMAERIKDGDEDLVALDLRSLETRDRDEKTSPLPAFFTRNESMPKRRKAEQNSNDPPDYSPKRAKTSVKQSTLSFAQRPNQSDNIPSPPLWIDVKVGLSLTLHRIHAHLSLTPYRKRLYAALLSVPSGRYTTYAALADYLGSSARAVGNGTCSNPFAPDVPCHRVLASDGSMGGFGGSWGADGGNASKKLELLRKEGIKFNGNGIVQGPPFRDFAHLRATG
;
A
#
# COMPACT_ATOMS: atom_id res chain seq x y z
N MET A 1 14.37 35.06 -22.43
CA MET A 1 13.71 34.34 -21.31
C MET A 1 13.73 32.82 -21.49
N GLY A 2 13.27 32.24 -22.60
CA GLY A 2 13.05 30.78 -22.73
C GLY A 2 14.20 29.82 -22.38
N ASN A 3 15.49 30.21 -22.49
CA ASN A 3 16.61 29.31 -22.14
C ASN A 3 16.72 29.06 -20.62
N ALA A 4 16.48 30.09 -19.80
CA ALA A 4 16.51 29.96 -18.34
C ALA A 4 15.33 29.11 -17.82
N GLU A 5 14.15 29.33 -18.39
CA GLU A 5 12.94 28.56 -18.08
C GLU A 5 13.06 27.09 -18.49
N ALA A 6 13.61 26.80 -19.68
CA ALA A 6 13.89 25.44 -20.11
C ALA A 6 14.96 24.73 -19.27
N ALA A 7 15.96 25.46 -18.76
CA ALA A 7 16.94 24.92 -17.82
C ALA A 7 16.31 24.62 -16.46
N GLU A 8 15.41 25.48 -15.97
CA GLU A 8 14.70 25.28 -14.71
C GLU A 8 13.73 24.09 -14.77
N VAL A 9 12.94 23.97 -15.86
CA VAL A 9 12.09 22.79 -16.08
C VAL A 9 12.93 21.50 -16.08
N LYS A 10 14.11 21.48 -16.69
CA LYS A 10 15.02 20.30 -16.64
C LYS A 10 15.50 19.98 -15.22
N ARG A 11 15.77 20.99 -14.38
CA ARG A 11 16.14 20.79 -12.97
C ARG A 11 14.99 20.19 -12.17
N LEU A 12 13.78 20.74 -12.31
CA LEU A 12 12.58 20.22 -11.68
C LEU A 12 12.26 18.79 -12.14
N GLN A 13 12.42 18.47 -13.43
CA GLN A 13 12.26 17.09 -13.94
C GLN A 13 13.27 16.11 -13.33
N ALA A 14 14.50 16.54 -13.06
CA ALA A 14 15.52 15.72 -12.40
C ALA A 14 15.20 15.50 -10.92
N LEU A 15 14.85 16.56 -10.18
CA LEU A 15 14.45 16.50 -8.77
C LEU A 15 13.20 15.63 -8.56
N TRP A 16 12.17 15.84 -9.37
CA TRP A 16 10.97 14.99 -9.37
C TRP A 16 11.33 13.51 -9.56
N ARG A 17 12.17 13.20 -10.56
CA ARG A 17 12.62 11.83 -10.81
C ARG A 17 13.36 11.23 -9.62
N GLU A 18 14.25 11.99 -8.99
CA GLU A 18 14.99 11.54 -7.80
C GLU A 18 14.07 11.26 -6.61
N LEU A 19 13.09 12.13 -6.36
CA LEU A 19 12.10 11.98 -5.29
C LEU A 19 11.27 10.70 -5.45
N TYR A 20 10.60 10.51 -6.61
CA TYR A 20 9.72 9.35 -6.78
C TYR A 20 10.50 8.04 -7.01
N SER A 21 11.68 8.06 -7.65
CA SER A 21 12.37 6.82 -8.05
C SER A 21 13.47 6.35 -7.11
N LYS A 22 13.97 7.21 -6.23
CA LYS A 22 14.99 6.86 -5.23
C LYS A 22 14.54 7.17 -3.81
N ILE A 23 14.26 8.43 -3.50
CA ILE A 23 14.11 8.90 -2.10
C ILE A 23 12.91 8.22 -1.43
N LEU A 24 11.70 8.39 -1.97
CA LEU A 24 10.48 7.82 -1.37
C LEU A 24 10.51 6.27 -1.32
N PRO A 25 10.98 5.56 -2.37
CA PRO A 25 11.25 4.12 -2.26
C PRO A 25 12.23 3.76 -1.14
N THR A 26 13.34 4.48 -0.98
CA THR A 26 14.33 4.16 0.07
C THR A 26 13.74 4.33 1.47
N LEU A 27 13.00 5.42 1.73
CA LEU A 27 12.32 5.63 3.01
C LEU A 27 11.30 4.51 3.30
N ALA A 28 10.55 4.08 2.29
CA ALA A 28 9.58 3.00 2.42
C ALA A 28 10.23 1.63 2.70
N HIS A 29 11.36 1.32 2.07
CA HIS A 29 12.11 0.09 2.36
C HIS A 29 12.72 0.11 3.76
N ASN A 30 13.19 1.28 4.22
CA ASN A 30 13.75 1.48 5.55
C ASN A 30 12.68 1.58 6.65
N ARG A 31 11.39 1.65 6.28
CA ARG A 31 10.24 1.90 7.19
C ARG A 31 10.44 3.18 8.00
N ASP A 32 10.80 4.26 7.32
CA ASP A 32 11.06 5.54 7.95
C ASP A 32 9.85 6.04 8.77
N ALA A 33 10.14 6.63 9.94
CA ALA A 33 9.14 7.06 10.91
C ALA A 33 8.30 8.27 10.45
N ALA A 34 8.69 8.95 9.36
CA ALA A 34 7.89 10.00 8.73
C ALA A 34 6.48 9.53 8.31
N GLN A 35 6.28 8.22 8.08
CA GLN A 35 4.96 7.65 7.83
C GLN A 35 4.64 6.54 8.84
N PRO A 36 3.45 6.53 9.47
CA PRO A 36 3.06 5.44 10.38
C PRO A 36 2.94 4.09 9.65
N LYS A 37 2.73 4.13 8.33
CA LYS A 37 2.72 2.97 7.44
C LYS A 37 3.07 3.42 6.02
N TRP A 38 3.97 2.68 5.37
CA TRP A 38 4.26 2.83 3.94
C TRP A 38 3.39 1.85 3.13
N PRO A 39 2.30 2.29 2.46
CA PRO A 39 1.38 1.39 1.73
C PRO A 39 1.94 0.88 0.40
N VAL A 40 3.02 1.52 -0.09
CA VAL A 40 3.71 1.22 -1.35
C VAL A 40 5.22 1.36 -1.17
N THR A 41 6.01 0.62 -1.96
CA THR A 41 7.48 0.66 -1.93
C THR A 41 8.12 0.85 -3.31
N LEU A 42 7.30 0.90 -4.38
CA LEU A 42 7.77 0.97 -5.76
C LEU A 42 7.69 2.40 -6.32
N ASP A 43 8.69 2.77 -7.09
CA ASP A 43 8.87 4.09 -7.72
C ASP A 43 7.62 4.64 -8.44
N HIS A 44 7.06 3.85 -9.35
CA HIS A 44 5.89 4.21 -10.13
C HIS A 44 4.61 4.28 -9.27
N CYS A 45 4.58 3.63 -8.10
CA CYS A 45 3.47 3.77 -7.16
C CYS A 45 3.47 5.16 -6.51
N PHE A 46 4.63 5.67 -6.08
CA PHE A 46 4.76 7.05 -5.57
C PHE A 46 4.40 8.06 -6.65
N ALA A 47 4.96 7.91 -7.85
CA ALA A 47 4.64 8.78 -8.98
C ALA A 47 3.13 8.79 -9.26
N ARG A 48 2.48 7.61 -9.30
CA ARG A 48 1.02 7.51 -9.48
C ARG A 48 0.25 8.27 -8.40
N ILE A 49 0.53 7.97 -7.12
CA ILE A 49 -0.23 8.53 -5.99
C ILE A 49 -0.16 10.05 -6.00
N ILE A 50 1.05 10.58 -6.16
CA ILE A 50 1.30 12.03 -6.15
C ILE A 50 0.64 12.69 -7.37
N LEU A 51 0.80 12.13 -8.57
CA LEU A 51 0.21 12.71 -9.78
C LEU A 51 -1.34 12.65 -9.76
N ASP A 52 -1.94 11.57 -9.24
CA ASP A 52 -3.41 11.49 -9.10
C ASP A 52 -3.96 12.51 -8.07
N ASN A 53 -3.19 12.88 -7.05
CA ASN A 53 -3.59 13.89 -6.05
C ASN A 53 -3.17 15.33 -6.41
N THR A 54 -2.35 15.56 -7.44
CA THR A 54 -1.85 16.91 -7.85
C THR A 54 -2.29 17.36 -9.24
N ILE A 55 -2.48 16.42 -10.17
CA ILE A 55 -2.85 16.64 -11.58
C ILE A 55 -4.21 16.01 -11.90
N GLY A 56 -4.56 14.91 -11.23
CA GLY A 56 -5.94 14.44 -11.18
C GLY A 56 -6.86 15.51 -10.60
N GLU A 57 -8.08 15.62 -11.13
CA GLU A 57 -9.08 16.57 -10.64
C GLU A 57 -10.37 15.81 -10.31
N GLY A 58 -10.84 15.97 -9.08
CA GLY A 58 -12.04 15.30 -8.58
C GLY A 58 -11.92 13.77 -8.61
N ARG A 59 -12.36 13.16 -9.73
CA ARG A 59 -12.38 11.71 -9.92
C ARG A 59 -11.81 11.27 -11.28
N GLU A 60 -10.92 12.07 -11.88
CA GLU A 60 -10.14 11.72 -13.07
C GLU A 60 -8.67 11.44 -12.71
N GLN A 61 -8.09 10.38 -13.28
CA GLN A 61 -6.67 10.05 -13.14
C GLN A 61 -5.77 11.03 -13.89
N TRP A 62 -4.51 11.16 -13.44
CA TRP A 62 -3.53 12.07 -14.05
C TRP A 62 -3.30 11.80 -15.54
N ASP A 63 -3.36 10.55 -15.98
CA ASP A 63 -3.01 10.15 -17.36
C ASP A 63 -4.10 10.43 -18.41
N LYS A 64 -5.29 10.82 -17.96
CA LYS A 64 -6.34 11.41 -18.82
C LYS A 64 -6.02 12.87 -19.18
N ARG A 65 -5.30 13.55 -18.30
CA ARG A 65 -5.00 15.00 -18.38
C ARG A 65 -3.57 15.31 -18.83
N LEU A 66 -2.66 14.34 -18.70
CA LEU A 66 -1.24 14.50 -18.97
C LEU A 66 -0.72 13.36 -19.85
N LYS A 67 -0.06 13.72 -20.97
CA LYS A 67 0.55 12.76 -21.89
C LYS A 67 1.69 12.00 -21.20
N ARG A 68 1.81 10.71 -21.53
CA ARG A 68 2.94 9.88 -21.09
C ARG A 68 4.18 10.14 -21.98
N PRO A 69 5.41 10.11 -21.43
CA PRO A 69 5.73 9.95 -20.01
C PRO A 69 5.53 11.26 -19.22
N ALA A 70 4.96 11.16 -18.02
CA ALA A 70 4.58 12.33 -17.22
C ALA A 70 5.72 13.33 -17.01
N VAL A 71 6.91 12.83 -16.64
CA VAL A 71 8.10 13.63 -16.33
C VAL A 71 8.42 14.65 -17.41
N THR A 72 8.30 14.30 -18.70
CA THR A 72 8.68 15.20 -19.80
C THR A 72 7.52 16.08 -20.30
N ASN A 73 6.28 15.80 -19.89
CA ASN A 73 5.08 16.48 -20.39
C ASN A 73 4.43 17.41 -19.37
N MET A 74 4.84 17.39 -18.10
CA MET A 74 4.34 18.30 -17.08
C MET A 74 4.81 19.74 -17.32
N THR A 75 3.95 20.71 -17.03
CA THR A 75 4.36 22.12 -16.92
C THR A 75 5.26 22.35 -15.70
N ARG A 76 5.90 23.52 -15.64
CA ARG A 76 6.70 23.93 -14.48
C ARG A 76 5.88 23.89 -13.18
N GLU A 77 4.64 24.35 -13.23
CA GLU A 77 3.71 24.44 -12.09
C GLU A 77 3.26 23.05 -11.63
N GLN A 78 3.03 22.13 -12.57
CA GLN A 78 2.71 20.73 -12.28
C GLN A 78 3.89 20.00 -11.64
N LEU A 79 5.11 20.24 -12.13
CA LEU A 79 6.34 19.71 -11.53
C LEU A 79 6.52 20.21 -10.09
N VAL A 80 6.36 21.52 -9.86
CA VAL A 80 6.47 22.12 -8.52
C VAL A 80 5.46 21.48 -7.56
N LYS A 81 4.16 21.41 -7.92
CA LYS A 81 3.14 20.76 -7.08
C LYS A 81 3.44 19.30 -6.76
N ALA A 82 3.95 18.53 -7.73
CA ALA A 82 4.32 17.14 -7.53
C ALA A 82 5.54 16.99 -6.61
N ILE A 83 6.52 17.89 -6.72
CA ILE A 83 7.69 17.95 -5.83
C ILE A 83 7.27 18.35 -4.40
N GLU A 84 6.49 19.42 -4.23
CA GLU A 84 5.98 19.88 -2.92
C GLU A 84 5.23 18.76 -2.17
N MET A 85 4.36 18.02 -2.87
CA MET A 85 3.67 16.88 -2.26
C MET A 85 4.62 15.71 -1.95
N ALA A 86 5.61 15.44 -2.81
CA ALA A 86 6.62 14.42 -2.54
C ALA A 86 7.47 14.74 -1.30
N GLU A 87 7.85 16.01 -1.12
CA GLU A 87 8.59 16.46 0.04
C GLU A 87 7.74 16.41 1.31
N ARG A 88 6.46 16.81 1.25
CA ARG A 88 5.55 16.65 2.40
C ARG A 88 5.29 15.19 2.79
N ILE A 89 5.26 14.26 1.84
CA ILE A 89 5.23 12.81 2.15
C ILE A 89 6.54 12.38 2.83
N LYS A 90 7.68 12.84 2.30
CA LYS A 90 9.04 12.53 2.79
C LYS A 90 9.28 13.06 4.22
N ASP A 91 8.72 14.22 4.55
CA ASP A 91 8.84 14.88 5.86
C ASP A 91 7.73 14.47 6.85
N GLY A 92 6.67 13.79 6.39
CA GLY A 92 5.56 13.27 7.23
C GLY A 92 4.35 14.20 7.37
N ASP A 93 4.34 15.33 6.66
CA ASP A 93 3.27 16.34 6.65
C ASP A 93 2.03 15.93 5.82
N GLU A 94 2.06 14.79 5.13
CA GLU A 94 0.94 14.22 4.37
C GLU A 94 0.82 12.72 4.66
N ASP A 95 -0.39 12.24 4.93
CA ASP A 95 -0.67 10.81 5.12
C ASP A 95 -0.67 10.08 3.76
N LEU A 96 0.40 9.30 3.52
CA LEU A 96 0.57 8.53 2.30
C LEU A 96 -0.50 7.43 2.14
N VAL A 97 -1.07 6.91 3.23
CA VAL A 97 -2.17 5.94 3.17
C VAL A 97 -3.46 6.62 2.69
N ALA A 98 -3.77 7.81 3.22
CA ALA A 98 -4.92 8.59 2.75
C ALA A 98 -4.76 9.04 1.28
N LEU A 99 -3.54 9.42 0.87
CA LEU A 99 -3.23 9.75 -0.52
C LEU A 99 -3.36 8.53 -1.46
N ASP A 100 -2.90 7.34 -1.03
CA ASP A 100 -3.05 6.09 -1.78
C ASP A 100 -4.53 5.74 -2.00
N LEU A 101 -5.34 5.78 -0.94
CA LEU A 101 -6.78 5.53 -1.01
C LEU A 101 -7.47 6.49 -2.00
N ARG A 102 -7.20 7.80 -1.93
CA ARG A 102 -7.73 8.78 -2.91
C ARG A 102 -7.30 8.47 -4.35
N SER A 103 -6.03 8.09 -4.56
CA SER A 103 -5.50 7.71 -5.87
C SER A 103 -6.07 6.38 -6.40
N LEU A 104 -6.72 5.57 -5.57
CA LEU A 104 -7.49 4.39 -5.97
C LEU A 104 -8.95 4.75 -6.31
N GLU A 105 -9.61 5.61 -5.53
CA GLU A 105 -11.00 6.04 -5.76
C GLU A 105 -11.24 6.72 -7.13
N THR A 106 -10.24 7.45 -7.66
CA THR A 106 -10.31 8.07 -9.00
C THR A 106 -10.37 7.05 -10.15
N ARG A 107 -10.21 5.75 -9.86
CA ARG A 107 -10.10 4.67 -10.85
C ARG A 107 -11.37 3.84 -10.98
N ASP A 108 -12.33 4.01 -10.09
CA ASP A 108 -13.46 3.09 -9.90
C ASP A 108 -14.70 3.34 -10.78
N ARG A 109 -14.66 4.24 -11.79
CA ARG A 109 -15.87 4.66 -12.53
C ARG A 109 -15.78 4.75 -14.06
N ASP A 110 -14.77 4.15 -14.70
CA ASP A 110 -14.69 4.07 -16.17
C ASP A 110 -15.60 2.97 -16.79
N GLU A 111 -16.32 2.17 -15.99
CA GLU A 111 -17.29 1.18 -16.48
C GLU A 111 -18.76 1.63 -16.32
N LYS A 112 -19.41 1.97 -17.44
CA LYS A 112 -20.88 2.09 -17.51
C LYS A 112 -21.53 0.70 -17.56
N THR A 113 -21.95 0.16 -16.40
CA THR A 113 -23.28 -0.45 -16.14
C THR A 113 -23.27 -1.46 -14.98
N SER A 114 -23.83 -1.06 -13.83
CA SER A 114 -24.89 -1.81 -13.10
C SER A 114 -25.26 -1.06 -11.81
N PRO A 115 -26.49 -1.20 -11.28
CA PRO A 115 -26.91 -0.45 -10.09
C PRO A 115 -26.20 -0.92 -8.82
N LEU A 116 -25.87 0.01 -7.93
CA LEU A 116 -25.51 -0.32 -6.55
C LEU A 116 -26.71 -0.99 -5.85
N PRO A 117 -26.50 -2.03 -5.03
CA PRO A 117 -27.57 -2.59 -4.21
C PRO A 117 -28.03 -1.53 -3.19
N ALA A 118 -29.34 -1.30 -3.13
CA ALA A 118 -29.94 -0.28 -2.28
C ALA A 118 -29.89 -0.64 -0.79
N PHE A 119 -28.78 -0.31 -0.14
CA PHE A 119 -28.61 -0.35 1.31
C PHE A 119 -28.21 1.03 1.82
N PHE A 120 -29.16 1.98 1.87
CA PHE A 120 -29.25 3.03 2.89
C PHE A 120 -30.55 3.85 2.71
N THR A 121 -31.69 3.21 3.00
CA THR A 121 -32.95 3.92 3.26
C THR A 121 -33.59 3.42 4.56
N ARG A 122 -33.07 3.91 5.69
CA ARG A 122 -33.94 4.10 6.85
C ARG A 122 -33.56 5.33 7.66
N ASN A 123 -34.51 6.26 7.68
CA ASN A 123 -34.47 7.55 8.32
C ASN A 123 -35.20 7.41 9.67
N GLU A 124 -34.49 7.35 10.79
CA GLU A 124 -35.09 7.47 12.13
C GLU A 124 -34.21 8.30 13.10
N SER A 125 -34.68 9.53 13.34
CA SER A 125 -34.80 10.22 14.64
C SER A 125 -33.66 10.17 15.69
N MET A 126 -33.07 11.35 15.91
CA MET A 126 -32.43 11.78 17.16
C MET A 126 -33.23 11.44 18.45
N PRO A 127 -32.55 11.03 19.54
CA PRO A 127 -32.98 11.30 20.91
C PRO A 127 -32.25 12.51 21.53
N LYS A 128 -32.92 13.17 22.48
CA LYS A 128 -32.56 14.51 23.01
C LYS A 128 -31.64 14.45 24.23
N ARG A 129 -30.83 15.52 24.41
CA ARG A 129 -30.21 15.89 25.71
C ARG A 129 -31.23 15.83 26.86
N ARG A 130 -30.80 15.34 28.03
CA ARG A 130 -31.41 15.68 29.33
C ARG A 130 -30.33 16.07 30.34
N LYS A 131 -30.65 17.09 31.15
CA LYS A 131 -29.88 17.53 32.32
C LYS A 131 -30.05 16.52 33.46
N ALA A 132 -29.12 16.54 34.42
CA ALA A 132 -29.34 16.04 35.77
C ALA A 132 -29.11 17.21 36.76
N GLU A 133 -30.04 17.39 37.70
CA GLU A 133 -29.99 18.38 38.78
C GLU A 133 -29.70 17.68 40.13
N GLN A 134 -29.45 18.48 41.17
CA GLN A 134 -28.82 18.08 42.43
C GLN A 134 -29.81 17.67 43.53
N ASN A 135 -29.23 17.35 44.71
CA ASN A 135 -29.81 17.17 46.05
C ASN A 135 -30.38 15.79 46.39
N SER A 136 -30.24 15.24 47.61
CA SER A 136 -29.31 15.35 48.75
C SER A 136 -30.04 14.73 49.96
N ASN A 137 -29.40 13.89 50.78
CA ASN A 137 -29.52 13.84 52.26
C ASN A 137 -28.77 12.62 52.84
N ASP A 138 -28.07 12.86 53.94
CA ASP A 138 -27.07 12.03 54.68
C ASP A 138 -27.53 11.85 56.16
N PRO A 139 -26.72 11.25 57.08
CA PRO A 139 -25.89 10.04 57.02
C PRO A 139 -26.41 9.05 58.11
N PRO A 140 -25.80 8.71 59.28
CA PRO A 140 -24.39 8.63 59.76
C PRO A 140 -23.75 7.26 59.37
N ASP A 141 -22.64 6.71 59.89
CA ASP A 141 -21.62 7.04 60.93
C ASP A 141 -20.30 6.31 60.51
N TYR A 142 -19.10 6.37 61.11
CA TYR A 142 -18.55 6.96 62.34
C TYR A 142 -17.09 7.43 62.08
N SER A 143 -16.35 7.86 63.12
CA SER A 143 -15.04 8.55 63.03
C SER A 143 -13.92 7.83 63.86
N PRO A 144 -12.78 8.45 64.21
CA PRO A 144 -11.67 8.92 63.35
C PRO A 144 -10.26 8.50 63.86
N LYS A 145 -9.17 8.69 63.08
CA LYS A 145 -7.83 9.01 63.64
C LYS A 145 -7.01 10.06 62.85
N ARG A 146 -6.72 11.16 63.55
CA ARG A 146 -5.65 12.19 63.37
C ARG A 146 -4.28 11.58 63.00
N ALA A 147 -3.29 12.26 62.38
CA ALA A 147 -3.10 13.65 61.92
C ALA A 147 -2.09 13.64 60.71
N LYS A 148 -1.34 14.67 60.25
CA LYS A 148 -0.96 16.02 60.75
C LYS A 148 -0.58 16.95 59.57
N THR A 149 -0.38 18.24 59.82
CA THR A 149 -0.01 19.31 58.86
C THR A 149 1.46 19.33 58.44
N SER A 150 1.76 19.74 57.19
CA SER A 150 2.55 20.96 56.89
C SER A 150 2.63 21.28 55.39
N VAL A 151 2.49 22.56 55.05
CA VAL A 151 2.79 23.15 53.73
C VAL A 151 4.31 23.18 53.49
N LYS A 152 4.75 23.00 52.24
CA LYS A 152 5.82 23.80 51.59
C LYS A 152 5.92 23.53 50.08
N GLN A 153 6.16 24.59 49.31
CA GLN A 153 6.48 24.52 47.89
C GLN A 153 7.89 23.97 47.69
N SER A 154 8.12 23.19 46.63
CA SER A 154 9.46 22.96 46.08
C SER A 154 9.42 22.53 44.62
N THR A 155 9.87 23.43 43.75
CA THR A 155 10.78 23.20 42.60
C THR A 155 10.69 21.87 41.82
N LEU A 156 10.53 22.04 40.51
CA LEU A 156 10.95 21.10 39.46
C LEU A 156 12.26 20.35 39.81
N SER A 157 12.20 19.03 39.85
CA SER A 157 13.37 18.17 39.69
C SER A 157 13.03 17.05 38.69
N PHE A 158 13.87 16.91 37.67
CA PHE A 158 13.71 15.95 36.58
C PHE A 158 14.00 14.52 37.08
N ALA A 159 12.98 13.86 37.64
CA ALA A 159 13.06 12.45 38.01
C ALA A 159 12.93 11.58 36.75
N GLN A 160 14.02 10.92 36.36
CA GLN A 160 14.02 9.90 35.32
C GLN A 160 12.97 8.83 35.69
N ARG A 161 11.98 8.61 34.82
CA ARG A 161 11.05 7.50 35.02
C ARG A 161 11.82 6.18 34.86
N PRO A 162 11.58 5.18 35.72
CA PRO A 162 12.28 3.90 35.61
C PRO A 162 11.97 3.24 34.26
N ASN A 163 13.00 2.63 33.67
CA ASN A 163 12.92 1.90 32.42
C ASN A 163 12.19 0.57 32.64
N GLN A 164 10.87 0.64 32.78
CA GLN A 164 10.02 -0.54 32.93
C GLN A 164 9.66 -1.04 31.53
N SER A 165 10.53 -1.92 31.02
CA SER A 165 10.25 -2.70 29.82
C SER A 165 9.13 -3.68 30.13
N ASP A 166 7.89 -3.22 30.01
CA ASP A 166 6.72 -4.11 30.06
C ASP A 166 6.86 -5.13 28.93
N ASN A 167 7.10 -6.36 29.36
CA ASN A 167 7.48 -7.49 28.52
C ASN A 167 6.23 -8.04 27.83
N ILE A 168 5.63 -7.23 26.96
CA ILE A 168 4.60 -7.66 26.02
C ILE A 168 5.31 -8.59 25.04
N PRO A 169 4.94 -9.89 24.97
CA PRO A 169 5.57 -10.79 24.01
C PRO A 169 5.29 -10.28 22.60
N SER A 170 6.34 -9.97 21.84
CA SER A 170 6.22 -9.70 20.41
C SER A 170 5.39 -10.83 19.78
N PRO A 171 4.34 -10.51 19.00
CA PRO A 171 3.53 -11.55 18.38
C PRO A 171 4.43 -12.53 17.60
N PRO A 172 4.19 -13.84 17.70
CA PRO A 172 4.86 -14.79 16.82
C PRO A 172 4.73 -14.34 15.36
N LEU A 173 5.80 -14.42 14.58
CA LEU A 173 5.84 -13.94 13.19
C LEU A 173 4.72 -14.54 12.30
N TRP A 174 4.17 -15.71 12.66
CA TRP A 174 3.02 -16.31 11.97
C TRP A 174 1.70 -15.55 12.20
N ILE A 175 1.55 -14.82 13.31
CA ILE A 175 0.43 -13.91 13.57
C ILE A 175 0.53 -12.71 12.62
N ASP A 176 1.70 -12.06 12.55
CA ASP A 176 1.92 -10.93 11.65
C ASP A 176 1.74 -11.32 10.17
N VAL A 177 2.19 -12.50 9.77
CA VAL A 177 1.95 -13.05 8.42
C VAL A 177 0.46 -13.28 8.17
N LYS A 178 -0.30 -13.80 9.15
CA LYS A 178 -1.77 -13.98 9.00
C LYS A 178 -2.52 -12.65 8.97
N VAL A 179 -2.14 -11.68 9.79
CA VAL A 179 -2.75 -10.33 9.81
C VAL A 179 -2.42 -9.59 8.50
N GLY A 180 -1.17 -9.62 8.05
CA GLY A 180 -0.74 -9.05 6.76
C GLY A 180 -1.47 -9.69 5.57
N LEU A 181 -1.61 -11.02 5.56
CA LEU A 181 -2.38 -11.74 4.55
C LEU A 181 -3.86 -11.34 4.58
N SER A 182 -4.46 -11.25 5.76
CA SER A 182 -5.86 -10.84 5.94
C SER A 182 -6.10 -9.41 5.45
N LEU A 183 -5.24 -8.46 5.80
CA LEU A 183 -5.31 -7.07 5.34
C LEU A 183 -5.14 -6.95 3.81
N THR A 184 -4.22 -7.71 3.22
CA THR A 184 -4.03 -7.70 1.75
C THR A 184 -5.20 -8.38 1.02
N LEU A 185 -5.75 -9.47 1.56
CA LEU A 185 -6.99 -10.06 1.05
C LEU A 185 -8.16 -9.08 1.16
N HIS A 186 -8.30 -8.36 2.28
CA HIS A 186 -9.34 -7.34 2.45
C HIS A 186 -9.17 -6.22 1.40
N ARG A 187 -7.95 -5.69 1.21
CA ARG A 187 -7.65 -4.71 0.15
C ARG A 187 -8.05 -5.21 -1.24
N ILE A 188 -7.73 -6.46 -1.60
CA ILE A 188 -8.11 -7.06 -2.90
C ILE A 188 -9.63 -7.19 -3.05
N HIS A 189 -10.33 -7.64 -2.01
CA HIS A 189 -11.78 -7.82 -2.05
C HIS A 189 -12.53 -6.48 -2.09
N ALA A 190 -12.07 -5.49 -1.32
CA ALA A 190 -12.62 -4.14 -1.26
C ALA A 190 -12.35 -3.30 -2.52
N HIS A 191 -11.27 -3.57 -3.26
CA HIS A 191 -10.92 -2.81 -4.48
C HIS A 191 -12.02 -2.97 -5.55
N LEU A 192 -12.81 -1.92 -5.78
CA LEU A 192 -14.06 -2.02 -6.54
C LEU A 192 -13.82 -2.26 -8.04
N SER A 193 -12.86 -1.55 -8.65
CA SER A 193 -12.45 -1.71 -10.06
C SER A 193 -11.70 -3.00 -10.42
N LEU A 194 -11.46 -3.93 -9.49
CA LEU A 194 -10.99 -5.26 -9.90
C LEU A 194 -12.16 -6.11 -10.35
N THR A 195 -12.09 -6.59 -11.59
CA THR A 195 -12.99 -7.65 -12.06
C THR A 195 -12.94 -8.86 -11.11
N PRO A 196 -14.03 -9.63 -10.95
CA PRO A 196 -14.03 -10.83 -10.12
C PRO A 196 -12.90 -11.82 -10.50
N TYR A 197 -12.52 -11.86 -11.78
CA TYR A 197 -11.34 -12.58 -12.26
C TYR A 197 -10.03 -12.06 -11.65
N ARG A 198 -9.77 -10.75 -11.68
CA ARG A 198 -8.55 -10.16 -11.07
C ARG A 198 -8.50 -10.35 -9.56
N LYS A 199 -9.63 -10.25 -8.85
CA LYS A 199 -9.73 -10.58 -7.41
C LYS A 199 -9.30 -12.01 -7.13
N ARG A 200 -9.84 -12.99 -7.88
CA ARG A 200 -9.44 -14.40 -7.78
C ARG A 200 -7.97 -14.63 -8.15
N LEU A 201 -7.46 -13.97 -9.19
CA LEU A 201 -6.05 -14.07 -9.59
C LEU A 201 -5.11 -13.60 -8.48
N TYR A 202 -5.37 -12.46 -7.85
CA TYR A 202 -4.51 -11.95 -6.78
C TYR A 202 -4.64 -12.78 -5.49
N ALA A 203 -5.84 -13.27 -5.16
CA ALA A 203 -6.03 -14.24 -4.07
C ALA A 203 -5.28 -15.56 -4.33
N ALA A 204 -5.30 -16.09 -5.55
CA ALA A 204 -4.54 -17.27 -5.93
C ALA A 204 -3.02 -17.04 -5.84
N LEU A 205 -2.52 -15.86 -6.25
CA LEU A 205 -1.11 -15.49 -6.12
C LEU A 205 -0.64 -15.42 -4.67
N LEU A 206 -1.47 -14.93 -3.75
CA LEU A 206 -1.18 -14.92 -2.32
C LEU A 206 -1.04 -16.34 -1.73
N SER A 207 -1.62 -17.37 -2.37
CA SER A 207 -1.44 -18.76 -1.95
C SER A 207 -0.13 -19.40 -2.39
N VAL A 208 0.62 -18.79 -3.33
CA VAL A 208 1.94 -19.28 -3.76
C VAL A 208 2.96 -18.93 -2.66
N PRO A 209 3.54 -19.90 -1.93
CA PRO A 209 4.40 -19.60 -0.79
C PRO A 209 5.76 -19.05 -1.24
N SER A 210 6.45 -18.35 -0.32
CA SER A 210 7.83 -17.88 -0.55
C SER A 210 8.75 -19.06 -0.89
N GLY A 211 9.63 -18.85 -1.88
CA GLY A 211 10.55 -19.89 -2.34
C GLY A 211 9.92 -20.92 -3.29
N ARG A 212 8.64 -20.75 -3.65
CA ARG A 212 8.00 -21.47 -4.75
C ARG A 212 7.61 -20.47 -5.85
N TYR A 213 7.61 -20.96 -7.09
CA TYR A 213 7.13 -20.24 -8.25
C TYR A 213 5.90 -20.95 -8.83
N THR A 214 5.13 -20.26 -9.65
CA THR A 214 4.06 -20.85 -10.49
C THR A 214 4.21 -20.34 -11.93
N THR A 215 3.37 -20.78 -12.86
CA THR A 215 3.42 -20.33 -14.26
C THR A 215 2.13 -19.65 -14.72
N TYR A 216 2.21 -18.85 -15.78
CA TYR A 216 1.02 -18.26 -16.41
C TYR A 216 0.02 -19.35 -16.84
N ALA A 217 0.49 -20.52 -17.29
CA ALA A 217 -0.37 -21.66 -17.61
C ALA A 217 -1.02 -22.28 -16.35
N ALA A 218 -0.26 -22.55 -15.29
CA ALA A 218 -0.83 -23.13 -14.06
C ALA A 218 -1.92 -22.25 -13.43
N LEU A 219 -1.73 -20.92 -13.43
CA LEU A 219 -2.76 -19.97 -13.00
C LEU A 219 -3.94 -19.90 -13.97
N ALA A 220 -3.69 -20.02 -15.28
CA ALA A 220 -4.74 -20.02 -16.30
C ALA A 220 -5.65 -21.25 -16.15
N ASP A 221 -5.05 -22.44 -15.99
CA ASP A 221 -5.72 -23.71 -15.69
C ASP A 221 -6.64 -23.55 -14.46
N TYR A 222 -6.09 -23.07 -13.34
CA TYR A 222 -6.82 -22.92 -12.07
C TYR A 222 -7.98 -21.92 -12.14
N LEU A 223 -7.79 -20.80 -12.85
CA LEU A 223 -8.78 -19.73 -12.94
C LEU A 223 -9.82 -19.93 -14.05
N GLY A 224 -9.69 -20.99 -14.86
CA GLY A 224 -10.53 -21.22 -16.06
C GLY A 224 -10.35 -20.11 -17.10
N SER A 225 -9.11 -19.79 -17.45
CA SER A 225 -8.76 -18.61 -18.26
C SER A 225 -7.56 -18.89 -19.19
N SER A 226 -6.96 -17.84 -19.78
CA SER A 226 -5.78 -17.97 -20.63
C SER A 226 -4.52 -17.37 -20.01
N ALA A 227 -3.36 -17.92 -20.35
CA ALA A 227 -2.06 -17.40 -19.89
C ALA A 227 -1.87 -15.90 -20.23
N ARG A 228 -2.46 -15.43 -21.34
CA ARG A 228 -2.48 -14.01 -21.72
C ARG A 228 -3.35 -13.17 -20.79
N ALA A 229 -4.50 -13.68 -20.34
CA ALA A 229 -5.32 -13.00 -19.33
C ALA A 229 -4.60 -12.91 -17.96
N VAL A 230 -3.88 -13.96 -17.56
CA VAL A 230 -3.00 -13.94 -16.37
C VAL A 230 -1.87 -12.91 -16.53
N GLY A 231 -1.21 -12.86 -17.69
CA GLY A 231 -0.19 -11.86 -18.02
C GLY A 231 -0.72 -10.42 -17.91
N ASN A 232 -1.88 -10.14 -18.51
CA ASN A 232 -2.54 -8.84 -18.46
C ASN A 232 -3.05 -8.45 -17.05
N GLY A 233 -3.34 -9.43 -16.19
CA GLY A 233 -3.69 -9.20 -14.78
C GLY A 233 -2.47 -8.93 -13.89
N THR A 234 -1.35 -9.60 -14.15
CA THR A 234 -0.13 -9.51 -13.34
C THR A 234 0.78 -8.34 -13.72
N CYS A 235 0.77 -7.89 -14.98
CA CYS A 235 1.59 -6.75 -15.44
C CYS A 235 1.20 -5.40 -14.82
N SER A 236 -0.03 -5.31 -14.29
CA SER A 236 -0.64 -4.09 -13.73
C SER A 236 -1.09 -4.27 -12.27
N ASN A 237 -0.49 -5.22 -11.55
CA ASN A 237 -0.81 -5.52 -10.15
C ASN A 237 -0.60 -4.30 -9.22
N PRO A 238 -1.68 -3.69 -8.67
CA PRO A 238 -1.55 -2.49 -7.85
C PRO A 238 -1.12 -2.80 -6.41
N PHE A 239 -1.13 -4.08 -6.00
CA PHE A 239 -0.74 -4.53 -4.66
C PHE A 239 0.68 -5.12 -4.62
N ALA A 240 1.53 -4.82 -5.59
CA ALA A 240 2.94 -5.21 -5.50
C ALA A 240 3.64 -4.34 -4.42
N PRO A 241 4.48 -4.91 -3.53
CA PRO A 241 4.97 -6.29 -3.52
C PRO A 241 4.11 -7.30 -2.73
N ASP A 242 3.11 -6.86 -1.96
CA ASP A 242 2.28 -7.71 -1.08
C ASP A 242 1.64 -8.90 -1.81
N VAL A 243 1.16 -8.68 -3.04
CA VAL A 243 0.76 -9.74 -3.97
C VAL A 243 1.96 -10.13 -4.85
N PRO A 244 2.49 -11.36 -4.74
CA PRO A 244 3.82 -11.72 -5.24
C PRO A 244 3.82 -12.06 -6.74
N CYS A 245 3.50 -11.10 -7.60
CA CYS A 245 3.44 -11.32 -9.06
C CYS A 245 4.80 -11.68 -9.70
N HIS A 246 5.92 -11.45 -9.00
CA HIS A 246 7.25 -11.94 -9.42
C HIS A 246 7.37 -13.47 -9.39
N ARG A 247 6.53 -14.19 -8.63
CA ARG A 247 6.51 -15.66 -8.57
C ARG A 247 5.92 -16.33 -9.82
N VAL A 248 5.40 -15.57 -10.80
CA VAL A 248 4.79 -16.12 -12.03
C VAL A 248 5.80 -16.17 -13.17
N LEU A 249 6.14 -17.37 -13.64
CA LEU A 249 7.11 -17.62 -14.71
C LEU A 249 6.43 -18.12 -16.01
N ALA A 250 7.20 -18.21 -17.09
CA ALA A 250 6.74 -18.83 -18.33
C ALA A 250 6.63 -20.36 -18.18
N SER A 251 5.85 -20.99 -19.05
CA SER A 251 5.53 -22.43 -18.96
C SER A 251 6.73 -23.34 -19.22
N ASP A 252 7.73 -22.84 -19.94
CA ASP A 252 9.04 -23.47 -20.19
C ASP A 252 10.01 -23.32 -18.99
N GLY A 253 9.59 -22.63 -17.93
CA GLY A 253 10.43 -22.31 -16.78
C GLY A 253 11.36 -21.11 -16.97
N SER A 254 11.29 -20.42 -18.12
CA SER A 254 12.00 -19.16 -18.34
C SER A 254 11.35 -18.01 -17.56
N MET A 255 12.04 -16.86 -17.48
CA MET A 255 11.65 -15.76 -16.61
C MET A 255 10.27 -15.16 -16.91
N GLY A 256 9.76 -15.24 -18.14
CA GLY A 256 8.51 -14.58 -18.54
C GLY A 256 8.57 -13.06 -18.40
N GLY A 257 7.47 -12.42 -17.98
CA GLY A 257 7.37 -10.95 -17.87
C GLY A 257 7.33 -10.41 -16.43
N PHE A 258 7.66 -9.13 -16.28
CA PHE A 258 7.55 -8.39 -15.02
C PHE A 258 7.37 -6.89 -15.26
N GLY A 259 6.52 -6.22 -14.47
CA GLY A 259 6.37 -4.76 -14.50
C GLY A 259 6.07 -4.17 -15.89
N GLY A 260 5.36 -4.90 -16.76
CA GLY A 260 5.09 -4.50 -18.15
C GLY A 260 6.21 -4.77 -19.16
N SER A 261 7.35 -5.32 -18.75
CA SER A 261 8.43 -5.81 -19.64
C SER A 261 8.39 -7.33 -19.78
N TRP A 262 8.89 -7.87 -20.89
CA TRP A 262 8.95 -9.32 -21.16
C TRP A 262 10.39 -9.79 -21.42
N GLY A 263 10.69 -11.04 -21.05
CA GLY A 263 11.97 -11.69 -21.34
C GLY A 263 13.05 -11.44 -20.28
N ALA A 264 14.16 -12.16 -20.40
CA ALA A 264 15.32 -12.03 -19.51
C ALA A 264 16.04 -10.67 -19.63
N ASP A 265 15.91 -10.02 -20.78
CA ASP A 265 16.49 -8.70 -21.09
C ASP A 265 15.48 -7.54 -20.94
N GLY A 266 14.25 -7.84 -20.50
CA GLY A 266 13.25 -6.80 -20.21
C GLY A 266 13.72 -5.89 -19.07
N GLY A 267 13.42 -4.59 -19.12
CA GLY A 267 13.96 -3.59 -18.17
C GLY A 267 13.67 -3.84 -16.68
N ASN A 268 12.75 -4.76 -16.35
CA ASN A 268 12.43 -5.19 -14.99
C ASN A 268 12.89 -6.62 -14.65
N ALA A 269 13.51 -7.34 -15.58
CA ALA A 269 13.87 -8.76 -15.45
C ALA A 269 14.89 -9.00 -14.33
N SER A 270 15.94 -8.17 -14.26
CA SER A 270 16.96 -8.25 -13.19
C SER A 270 16.34 -8.12 -11.79
N LYS A 271 15.36 -7.22 -11.61
CA LYS A 271 14.63 -7.03 -10.36
C LYS A 271 13.77 -8.25 -9.99
N LYS A 272 13.09 -8.87 -10.97
CA LYS A 272 12.36 -10.13 -10.77
C LYS A 272 13.30 -11.26 -10.34
N LEU A 273 14.43 -11.41 -11.03
CA LEU A 273 15.44 -12.42 -10.73
C LEU A 273 16.03 -12.24 -9.33
N GLU A 274 16.28 -11.00 -8.90
CA GLU A 274 16.76 -10.68 -7.56
C GLU A 274 15.73 -11.09 -6.48
N LEU A 275 14.45 -10.73 -6.65
CA LEU A 275 13.38 -11.13 -5.73
C LEU A 275 13.26 -12.66 -5.62
N LEU A 276 13.26 -13.36 -6.77
CA LEU A 276 13.19 -14.82 -6.80
C LEU A 276 14.40 -15.49 -6.13
N ARG A 277 15.61 -14.97 -6.35
CA ARG A 277 16.84 -15.47 -5.70
C ARG A 277 16.85 -15.19 -4.19
N LYS A 278 16.35 -14.03 -3.74
CA LYS A 278 16.18 -13.70 -2.31
C LYS A 278 15.22 -14.66 -1.61
N GLU A 279 14.24 -15.19 -2.33
CA GLU A 279 13.34 -16.25 -1.84
C GLU A 279 13.93 -17.67 -1.95
N GLY A 280 15.14 -17.84 -2.50
CA GLY A 280 15.80 -19.15 -2.64
C GLY A 280 15.46 -19.91 -3.92
N ILE A 281 14.75 -19.31 -4.87
CA ILE A 281 14.39 -19.95 -6.15
C ILE A 281 15.62 -20.01 -7.05
N LYS A 282 15.98 -21.23 -7.47
CA LYS A 282 17.18 -21.52 -8.25
C LYS A 282 16.89 -21.58 -9.75
N PHE A 283 17.86 -21.11 -10.53
CA PHE A 283 17.86 -21.18 -11.99
C PHE A 283 19.11 -21.92 -12.45
N ASN A 284 19.02 -22.68 -13.53
CA ASN A 284 20.16 -23.34 -14.16
C ASN A 284 20.97 -22.35 -15.04
N GLY A 285 22.07 -22.82 -15.63
CA GLY A 285 22.94 -22.01 -16.50
C GLY A 285 22.26 -21.44 -17.75
N ASN A 286 21.11 -21.99 -18.14
CA ASN A 286 20.31 -21.54 -19.29
C ASN A 286 19.19 -20.56 -18.88
N GLY A 287 19.15 -20.10 -17.62
CA GLY A 287 18.12 -19.18 -17.13
C GLY A 287 16.74 -19.82 -16.92
N ILE A 288 16.67 -21.16 -16.86
CA ILE A 288 15.44 -21.92 -16.57
C ILE A 288 15.38 -22.28 -15.09
N VAL A 289 14.21 -22.07 -14.47
CA VAL A 289 13.96 -22.36 -13.06
C VAL A 289 14.06 -23.86 -12.75
N GLN A 290 14.48 -24.21 -11.53
CA GLN A 290 14.57 -25.59 -11.05
C GLN A 290 13.35 -26.01 -10.23
N GLY A 291 12.95 -27.28 -10.37
CA GLY A 291 11.80 -27.87 -9.68
C GLY A 291 10.48 -27.72 -10.46
N PRO A 292 9.36 -28.27 -9.94
CA PRO A 292 8.04 -28.14 -10.55
C PRO A 292 7.32 -26.86 -10.11
N PRO A 293 6.45 -26.27 -10.96
CA PRO A 293 5.63 -25.12 -10.58
C PRO A 293 4.61 -25.51 -9.51
N PHE A 294 4.35 -24.57 -8.60
CA PHE A 294 3.26 -24.65 -7.64
C PHE A 294 1.90 -24.63 -8.36
N ARG A 295 1.05 -25.61 -8.03
CA ARG A 295 -0.32 -25.77 -8.58
C ARG A 295 -1.40 -25.86 -7.49
N ASP A 296 -1.02 -25.92 -6.21
CA ASP A 296 -1.91 -26.19 -5.07
C ASP A 296 -2.59 -24.91 -4.55
N PHE A 297 -3.24 -24.15 -5.44
CA PHE A 297 -3.77 -22.83 -5.12
C PHE A 297 -4.96 -22.89 -4.14
N ALA A 298 -4.87 -22.10 -3.07
CA ALA A 298 -5.92 -22.02 -2.06
C ALA A 298 -6.97 -20.96 -2.42
N HIS A 299 -8.25 -21.27 -2.23
CA HIS A 299 -9.34 -20.28 -2.33
C HIS A 299 -9.38 -19.40 -1.07
N LEU A 300 -8.40 -18.50 -0.94
CA LEU A 300 -8.35 -17.54 0.16
C LEU A 300 -9.57 -16.60 0.13
N ARG A 301 -10.22 -16.44 1.29
CA ARG A 301 -11.31 -15.47 1.51
C ARG A 301 -10.87 -14.51 2.61
N ALA A 302 -11.23 -13.24 2.49
CA ALA A 302 -11.14 -12.33 3.63
C ALA A 302 -12.14 -12.80 4.69
N THR A 303 -11.65 -13.15 5.89
CA THR A 303 -12.51 -13.32 7.06
C THR A 303 -12.96 -11.94 7.51
N GLY A 304 -14.28 -11.74 7.64
CA GLY A 304 -14.89 -10.52 8.16
C GLY A 304 -14.72 -10.38 9.66
#